data_AF-A0A8S0WIF9-F1
#
_entry.id   AF-A0A8S0WIF9-F1
#
_cell.length_a   1.000
_cell.length_b   1.000
_cell.length_c   1.000
_cell.angle_alpha   90.00
_cell.angle_beta   90.00
_cell.angle_gamma   90.00
#
_symmetry.space_group_name_H-M   'P 1'
#
loop_
_entity.id
_entity.type
_entity.pdbx_description
1 polymer ?
#
loop_
_entity_poly.entity_id
_entity_poly.type
_entity_poly.pdbx_seq_one_letter_code
_entity_poly.pdbx_strand_id
1 'polypeptide(L)'
;MDSFSESEQYSVKYQRQSGGGTTKSFALIMDHLQGTFVAFTLLAEQMRCGSWKALLATLDKEKTTANLEDVMEDFAELRWYIFPAKKQGRKIPRTVAIWEKGDLIVAACLSDKYSKKRSTVRKWETKLSAEKELCWWPNRAAWDASKQVAAQLKRIPGSTLNVEFFPFSMWIALDDAVQKLEECLTAVREKEDDPVRLQNLKAKICADLYAEYLRQMRTTLLGATQWHTPLRILVGKQDPLVIMRDFFMEEIAPTDLLSGGCSVDSEKQAVISYYSYWPRSGDIDMIAAALYAGGTLQTSLLFWLNPLVPNSMEKSLIVLAKNSAEWNVQKTVIADKTLPFEVGPDCRQLVLPGLLEKGSTND
;
A
#
# COMPACT_ATOMS: atom_id res chain seq x y z
N MET A 1 -30.62 4.68 29.26
CA MET A 1 -29.92 5.11 28.03
C MET A 1 -28.47 4.82 28.29
N ASP A 2 -28.02 3.66 27.83
CA ASP A 2 -26.75 3.07 28.22
C ASP A 2 -25.61 3.86 27.59
N SER A 3 -24.70 4.34 28.44
CA SER A 3 -23.39 4.83 28.05
C SER A 3 -22.58 3.63 27.56
N PHE A 4 -22.67 3.33 26.27
CA PHE A 4 -21.67 2.48 25.62
C PHE A 4 -20.32 3.16 25.85
N SER A 5 -19.39 2.48 26.52
CA SER A 5 -18.01 2.98 26.64
C SER A 5 -17.49 3.21 25.22
N GLU A 6 -16.93 4.38 24.93
CA GLU A 6 -16.41 4.76 23.59
C GLU A 6 -15.46 3.70 22.99
N SER A 7 -14.83 2.87 23.83
CA SER A 7 -14.00 1.73 23.42
C SER A 7 -14.72 0.59 22.69
N GLU A 8 -16.05 0.47 22.77
CA GLU A 8 -16.78 -0.57 22.02
C GLU A 8 -17.04 -0.17 20.56
N GLN A 9 -16.93 1.12 20.23
CA GLN A 9 -17.28 1.67 18.91
C GLN A 9 -16.40 1.09 17.78
N TYR A 10 -15.12 0.82 18.07
CA TYR A 10 -14.16 0.31 17.08
C TYR A 10 -13.73 -1.12 17.42
N SER A 11 -14.70 -2.03 17.43
CA SER A 11 -14.48 -3.43 17.79
C SER A 11 -15.02 -4.43 16.77
N VAL A 12 -14.16 -5.33 16.28
CA VAL A 12 -14.52 -6.39 15.32
C VAL A 12 -14.76 -7.70 16.06
N LYS A 13 -16.01 -8.17 16.04
CA LYS A 13 -16.42 -9.44 16.64
C LYS A 13 -16.22 -10.59 15.65
N TYR A 14 -15.40 -11.57 16.01
CA TYR A 14 -15.11 -12.74 15.19
C TYR A 14 -15.94 -13.95 15.59
N GLN A 15 -16.01 -14.26 16.88
CA GLN A 15 -16.68 -15.45 17.41
C GLN A 15 -17.28 -15.18 18.79
N ARG A 16 -18.33 -15.92 19.15
CA ARG A 16 -18.93 -15.86 20.48
C ARG A 16 -18.06 -16.58 21.51
N GLN A 17 -18.00 -16.02 22.72
CA GLN A 17 -17.38 -16.66 23.86
C GLN A 17 -18.15 -17.93 24.24
N SER A 18 -17.43 -19.01 24.55
CA SER A 18 -18.04 -20.29 24.91
C SER A 18 -18.41 -20.41 26.39
N GLY A 19 -18.14 -19.37 27.19
CA GLY A 19 -18.59 -19.24 28.58
C GLY A 19 -17.76 -20.00 29.62
N GLY A 20 -16.65 -20.63 29.24
CA GLY A 20 -15.85 -21.43 30.18
C GLY A 20 -14.39 -21.70 29.79
N GLY A 21 -13.88 -21.12 28.70
CA GLY A 21 -12.46 -21.21 28.34
C GLY A 21 -11.63 -20.10 28.97
N THR A 22 -10.35 -20.37 29.23
CA THR A 22 -9.39 -19.34 29.62
C THR A 22 -9.24 -18.32 28.49
N THR A 23 -9.40 -17.03 28.82
CA THR A 23 -9.19 -15.94 27.87
C THR A 23 -7.79 -15.33 28.02
N LYS A 24 -7.29 -14.75 26.93
CA LYS A 24 -6.03 -14.02 26.90
C LYS A 24 -6.15 -12.85 25.93
N SER A 25 -5.61 -11.71 26.33
CA SER A 25 -5.55 -10.50 25.51
C SER A 25 -4.14 -10.30 24.97
N PHE A 26 -4.04 -9.85 23.72
CA PHE A 26 -2.78 -9.54 23.07
C PHE A 26 -2.80 -8.09 22.60
N ALA A 27 -1.90 -7.26 23.15
CA ALA A 27 -1.64 -5.93 22.61
C ALA A 27 -0.72 -6.04 21.39
N LEU A 28 -1.20 -5.59 20.24
CA LEU A 28 -0.59 -5.80 18.92
C LEU A 28 -0.58 -4.48 18.14
N ILE A 29 0.41 -4.37 17.25
CA ILE A 29 0.52 -3.30 16.26
C ILE A 29 0.70 -3.97 14.90
N MET A 30 -0.03 -3.48 13.90
CA MET A 30 0.04 -3.94 12.52
C MET A 30 0.18 -2.76 11.58
N ASP A 31 1.03 -2.92 10.56
CA ASP A 31 1.15 -1.95 9.48
C ASP A 31 -0.16 -1.89 8.67
N HIS A 32 -0.46 -0.70 8.16
CA HIS A 32 -1.58 -0.42 7.28
C HIS A 32 -1.14 0.39 6.05
N LEU A 33 -2.10 0.80 5.21
CA LEU A 33 -1.86 1.53 3.97
C LEU A 33 -1.07 2.81 4.22
N GLN A 34 -0.28 3.24 3.23
CA GLN A 34 0.49 4.48 3.28
C GLN A 34 1.42 4.61 4.50
N GLY A 35 1.95 3.49 4.99
CA GLY A 35 2.88 3.50 6.12
C GLY A 35 2.22 3.86 7.45
N THR A 36 0.89 3.98 7.49
CA THR A 36 0.13 4.08 8.74
C THR A 36 0.18 2.76 9.51
N PHE A 37 -0.29 2.77 10.74
CA PHE A 37 -0.35 1.58 11.57
C PHE A 37 -1.58 1.58 12.47
N VAL A 38 -1.96 0.37 12.88
CA VAL A 38 -3.12 0.09 13.72
C VAL A 38 -2.63 -0.54 15.01
N ALA A 39 -2.93 0.12 16.13
CA ALA A 39 -2.75 -0.44 17.46
C ALA A 39 -4.07 -1.05 17.92
N PHE A 40 -4.05 -2.28 18.44
CA PHE A 40 -5.27 -2.98 18.84
C PHE A 40 -5.01 -4.03 19.90
N THR A 41 -6.08 -4.41 20.60
CA THR A 41 -6.08 -5.56 21.53
C THR A 41 -6.90 -6.69 20.93
N LEU A 42 -6.29 -7.86 20.74
CA LEU A 42 -6.96 -9.08 20.34
C LEU A 42 -7.31 -9.93 21.56
N LEU A 43 -8.59 -10.15 21.81
CA LEU A 43 -9.09 -11.08 22.81
C LEU A 43 -9.28 -12.47 22.18
N ALA A 44 -8.70 -13.50 22.81
CA ALA A 44 -8.85 -14.88 22.38
C ALA A 44 -9.26 -15.79 23.54
N GLU A 45 -9.92 -16.90 23.22
CA GLU A 45 -10.32 -17.95 24.16
C GLU A 45 -9.65 -19.26 23.78
N GLN A 46 -9.06 -19.94 24.77
CA GLN A 46 -8.51 -21.28 24.60
C GLN A 46 -9.65 -22.30 24.51
N MET A 47 -9.66 -23.07 23.43
CA MET A 47 -10.60 -24.17 23.22
C MET A 47 -10.12 -25.43 23.95
N ARG A 48 -11.04 -26.38 24.20
CA ARG A 48 -10.74 -27.67 24.87
C ARG A 48 -9.63 -28.48 24.19
N CYS A 49 -9.47 -28.35 22.87
CA CYS A 49 -8.40 -29.01 22.12
C CYS A 49 -7.04 -28.29 22.19
N GLY A 50 -6.93 -27.24 23.01
CA GLY A 50 -5.70 -26.48 23.24
C GLY A 50 -5.37 -25.41 22.19
N SER A 51 -6.15 -25.31 21.10
CA SER A 51 -6.04 -24.19 20.15
C SER A 51 -6.81 -22.98 20.64
N TRP A 52 -6.44 -21.80 20.16
CA TRP A 52 -7.06 -20.54 20.54
C TRP A 52 -7.94 -20.02 19.40
N LYS A 53 -9.13 -19.52 19.74
CA LYS A 53 -9.99 -18.79 18.80
C LYS A 53 -10.03 -17.31 19.17
N ALA A 54 -9.95 -16.45 18.17
CA ALA A 54 -10.16 -15.02 18.36
C ALA A 54 -11.65 -14.74 18.61
N LEU A 55 -11.94 -13.90 19.60
CA LEU A 55 -13.28 -13.46 19.94
C LEU A 55 -13.54 -12.05 19.40
N LEU A 56 -12.63 -11.12 19.70
CA LEU A 56 -12.79 -9.69 19.47
C LEU A 56 -11.43 -9.05 19.20
N ALA A 57 -11.37 -8.11 18.25
CA ALA A 57 -10.29 -7.13 18.18
C ALA A 57 -10.86 -5.75 18.51
N THR A 58 -10.24 -5.03 19.43
CA THR A 58 -10.60 -3.65 19.79
C THR A 58 -9.48 -2.71 19.38
N LEU A 59 -9.78 -1.74 18.54
CA LEU A 59 -8.82 -0.78 18.03
C LEU A 59 -8.55 0.32 19.06
N ASP A 60 -7.29 0.70 19.24
CA ASP A 60 -6.86 1.79 20.10
C ASP A 60 -6.82 3.09 19.27
N LYS A 61 -7.84 3.93 19.44
CA LYS A 61 -8.01 5.19 18.68
C LYS A 61 -6.87 6.18 18.91
N GLU A 62 -6.30 6.21 20.11
CA GLU A 62 -5.25 7.17 20.46
C GLU A 62 -3.90 6.79 19.87
N LYS A 63 -3.66 5.49 19.70
CA LYS A 63 -2.41 4.98 19.15
C LYS A 63 -2.47 4.61 17.67
N THR A 64 -3.65 4.58 17.06
CA THR A 64 -3.81 4.23 15.65
C THR A 64 -3.66 5.48 14.78
N THR A 65 -2.86 5.37 13.73
CA THR A 65 -2.66 6.47 12.75
C THR A 65 -3.48 6.28 11.48
N ALA A 66 -3.95 5.06 11.22
CA ALA A 66 -4.82 4.72 10.11
C ALA A 66 -6.28 5.18 10.35
N ASN A 67 -7.06 5.30 9.27
CA ASN A 67 -8.49 5.56 9.37
C ASN A 67 -9.21 4.33 9.99
N LEU A 68 -9.84 4.51 11.14
CA LEU A 68 -10.49 3.42 11.87
C LEU A 68 -11.64 2.78 11.11
N GLU A 69 -12.39 3.51 10.29
CA GLU A 69 -13.52 2.94 9.53
C GLU A 69 -13.01 1.97 8.46
N ASP A 70 -12.01 2.38 7.68
CA ASP A 70 -11.36 1.52 6.68
C ASP A 70 -10.71 0.29 7.33
N VAL A 71 -10.03 0.50 8.46
CA VAL A 71 -9.39 -0.57 9.23
C VAL A 71 -10.40 -1.58 9.76
N MET A 72 -11.58 -1.14 10.19
CA MET A 72 -12.63 -2.02 10.69
C MET A 72 -13.13 -2.99 9.62
N GLU A 73 -13.35 -2.50 8.40
CA GLU A 73 -13.73 -3.35 7.26
C GLU A 73 -12.63 -4.36 6.92
N ASP A 74 -11.38 -3.91 6.93
CA ASP A 74 -10.21 -4.73 6.68
C ASP A 74 -10.03 -5.82 7.73
N PHE A 75 -10.19 -5.49 9.01
CA PHE A 75 -10.07 -6.43 10.12
C PHE A 75 -11.19 -7.47 10.12
N ALA A 76 -12.38 -7.13 9.61
CA ALA A 76 -13.49 -8.07 9.50
C ALA A 76 -13.20 -9.26 8.57
N GLU A 77 -12.29 -9.07 7.59
CA GLU A 77 -11.87 -10.13 6.65
C GLU A 77 -10.73 -11.01 7.19
N LEU A 78 -10.13 -10.64 8.34
CA LEU A 78 -9.01 -11.38 8.90
C LEU A 78 -9.45 -12.71 9.54
N ARG A 79 -8.60 -13.71 9.36
CA ARG A 79 -8.65 -15.00 10.05
C ARG A 79 -7.47 -15.10 11.00
N TRP A 80 -7.77 -15.26 12.27
CA TRP A 80 -6.77 -15.36 13.32
C TRP A 80 -6.33 -16.80 13.55
N TYR A 81 -5.02 -17.02 13.55
CA TYR A 81 -4.40 -18.28 13.90
C TYR A 81 -3.51 -18.07 15.12
N ILE A 82 -3.90 -18.66 16.25
CA ILE A 82 -3.17 -18.55 17.50
C ILE A 82 -2.79 -19.96 17.97
N PHE A 83 -1.49 -20.23 18.08
CA PHE A 83 -0.99 -21.57 18.39
C PHE A 83 0.38 -21.54 19.09
N PRO A 84 0.76 -22.61 19.81
CA PRO A 84 2.06 -22.67 20.48
C PRO A 84 3.24 -22.49 19.53
N ALA A 85 4.24 -21.71 19.94
CA ALA A 85 5.45 -21.43 19.18
C ALA A 85 6.16 -22.72 18.74
N LYS A 86 6.19 -23.77 19.57
CA LYS A 86 6.72 -25.10 19.16
C LYS A 86 6.07 -25.72 17.91
N LYS A 87 4.95 -25.19 17.43
CA LYS A 87 4.27 -25.59 16.19
C LYS A 87 4.52 -24.62 15.02
N GLN A 88 5.65 -23.90 14.95
CA GLN A 88 5.97 -22.99 13.81
C GLN A 88 5.91 -23.68 12.43
N GLY A 89 6.13 -25.01 12.38
CA GLY A 89 5.98 -25.83 11.18
C GLY A 89 4.54 -26.00 10.68
N ARG A 90 3.54 -25.48 11.40
CA ARG A 90 2.14 -25.47 10.96
C ARG A 90 2.00 -24.65 9.68
N LYS A 91 1.33 -25.23 8.68
CA LYS A 91 0.94 -24.51 7.47
C LYS A 91 -0.29 -23.64 7.75
N ILE A 92 -0.13 -22.34 7.59
CA ILE A 92 -1.18 -21.33 7.72
C ILE A 92 -1.45 -20.66 6.37
N PRO A 93 -2.64 -20.06 6.17
CA PRO A 93 -2.90 -19.23 5.00
C PRO A 93 -1.93 -18.06 4.92
N ARG A 94 -2.05 -17.30 3.84
CA ARG A 94 -1.26 -16.10 3.64
C ARG A 94 -1.43 -15.11 4.79
N THR A 95 -0.32 -14.70 5.38
CA THR A 95 -0.29 -13.80 6.53
C THR A 95 -0.16 -12.34 6.09
N VAL A 96 -0.90 -11.47 6.78
CA VAL A 96 -0.69 -10.01 6.74
C VAL A 96 0.37 -9.63 7.76
N ALA A 97 0.27 -10.19 8.98
CA ALA A 97 1.21 -9.95 10.07
C ALA A 97 1.29 -11.15 11.03
N ILE A 98 2.42 -11.27 11.73
CA ILE A 98 2.73 -12.35 12.66
C ILE A 98 3.41 -11.74 13.90
N TRP A 99 3.06 -12.25 15.08
CA TRP A 99 3.64 -11.83 16.35
C TRP A 99 3.99 -13.05 17.20
N GLU A 100 5.16 -13.02 17.82
CA GLU A 100 5.54 -13.96 18.88
C GLU A 100 5.22 -13.34 20.25
N LYS A 101 4.36 -13.99 21.04
CA LYS A 101 3.89 -13.50 22.34
C LYS A 101 4.07 -14.59 23.40
N GLY A 102 5.26 -14.65 23.97
CA GLY A 102 5.66 -15.70 24.91
C GLY A 102 5.77 -17.04 24.18
N ASP A 103 5.03 -18.04 24.65
CA ASP A 103 5.00 -19.38 24.07
C ASP A 103 4.00 -19.54 22.91
N LEU A 104 3.39 -18.45 22.44
CA LEU A 104 2.38 -18.44 21.37
C LEU A 104 2.84 -17.64 20.16
N ILE A 105 2.43 -18.11 18.98
CA ILE A 105 2.39 -17.33 17.75
C ILE A 105 0.95 -16.87 17.53
N VAL A 106 0.80 -15.58 17.24
CA VAL A 106 -0.43 -14.96 16.77
C VAL A 106 -0.20 -14.57 15.32
N ALA A 107 -1.08 -14.99 14.41
CA ALA A 107 -0.99 -14.62 13.00
C ALA A 107 -2.33 -14.10 12.48
N ALA A 108 -2.30 -12.91 11.89
CA ALA A 108 -3.39 -12.33 11.12
C ALA A 108 -3.28 -12.85 9.68
N CYS A 109 -4.23 -13.65 9.25
CA CYS A 109 -4.22 -14.26 7.92
C CYS A 109 -5.37 -13.76 7.05
N LEU A 110 -5.13 -13.68 5.75
CA LEU A 110 -6.20 -13.45 4.78
C LEU A 110 -7.11 -14.68 4.69
N SER A 111 -8.37 -14.44 4.35
CA SER A 111 -9.35 -15.48 4.03
C SER A 111 -8.89 -16.34 2.84
N ASP A 112 -9.23 -17.64 2.86
CA ASP A 112 -8.91 -18.60 1.78
C ASP A 112 -9.52 -18.20 0.42
N LYS A 113 -10.46 -17.25 0.41
CA LYS A 113 -11.01 -16.67 -0.82
C LYS A 113 -9.95 -15.94 -1.65
N TYR A 114 -8.94 -15.35 -1.01
CA TYR A 114 -7.87 -14.57 -1.65
C TYR A 114 -6.63 -15.39 -1.99
N SER A 115 -6.46 -16.58 -1.42
CA SER A 115 -5.43 -17.54 -1.80
C SER A 115 -5.66 -18.85 -1.06
N LYS A 116 -5.63 -19.95 -1.80
CA LYS A 116 -5.66 -21.30 -1.21
C LYS A 116 -4.26 -21.78 -0.80
N LYS A 117 -3.20 -21.03 -1.12
CA LYS A 117 -1.82 -21.41 -0.79
C LYS A 117 -1.61 -21.30 0.72
N ARG A 118 -1.01 -22.35 1.28
CA ARG A 118 -0.65 -22.41 2.70
C ARG A 118 0.83 -22.68 2.84
N SER A 119 1.48 -21.97 3.74
CA SER A 119 2.92 -22.07 4.01
C SER A 119 3.19 -21.99 5.50
N THR A 120 4.41 -22.31 5.90
CA THR A 120 4.86 -22.17 7.29
C THR A 120 5.14 -20.71 7.62
N VAL A 121 5.05 -20.33 8.91
CA VAL A 121 5.35 -18.97 9.40
C VAL A 121 6.65 -18.42 8.83
N ARG A 122 7.75 -19.14 9.04
CA ARG A 122 9.09 -18.76 8.54
C ARG A 122 9.14 -18.49 7.04
N LYS A 123 8.37 -19.22 6.23
CA LYS A 123 8.37 -19.03 4.77
C LYS A 123 7.63 -17.77 4.37
N TRP A 124 6.58 -17.39 5.10
CA TRP A 124 5.85 -16.15 4.85
C TRP A 124 6.62 -14.90 5.25
N GLU A 125 7.53 -15.02 6.22
CA GLU A 125 8.45 -13.96 6.64
C GLU A 125 9.59 -13.75 5.62
N THR A 126 10.13 -14.85 5.06
CA THR A 126 11.34 -14.76 4.22
C THR A 126 11.08 -14.62 2.73
N LYS A 127 9.90 -14.97 2.22
CA LYS A 127 9.62 -15.01 0.78
C LYS A 127 8.28 -14.38 0.43
N LEU A 128 8.33 -13.38 -0.44
CA LEU A 128 7.15 -12.86 -1.13
C LEU A 128 6.67 -13.90 -2.15
N SER A 129 5.38 -14.23 -2.10
CA SER A 129 4.76 -15.02 -3.16
C SER A 129 4.32 -14.07 -4.28
N ALA A 130 4.22 -14.56 -5.52
CA ALA A 130 3.72 -13.74 -6.65
C ALA A 130 2.35 -13.09 -6.38
N GLU A 131 1.47 -13.76 -5.62
CA GLU A 131 0.19 -13.18 -5.20
C GLU A 131 0.36 -12.07 -4.15
N LYS A 132 1.41 -12.18 -3.33
CA LYS A 132 1.76 -11.20 -2.31
C LYS A 132 2.35 -9.94 -2.94
N GLU A 133 3.25 -10.13 -3.90
CA GLU A 133 3.78 -9.09 -4.79
C GLU A 133 2.67 -8.38 -5.60
N LEU A 134 1.64 -9.13 -6.00
CA LEU A 134 0.53 -8.57 -6.77
C LEU A 134 -0.40 -7.70 -5.92
N CYS A 135 -0.69 -8.07 -4.68
CA CYS A 135 -1.51 -7.25 -3.77
C CYS A 135 -1.37 -7.72 -2.33
N TRP A 136 -0.76 -6.93 -1.44
CA TRP A 136 -0.49 -7.31 -0.04
C TRP A 136 -1.75 -7.58 0.80
N TRP A 137 -2.71 -6.65 0.73
CA TRP A 137 -3.99 -6.72 1.44
C TRP A 137 -5.11 -6.33 0.49
N PRO A 138 -5.89 -7.31 0.00
CA PRO A 138 -6.97 -7.05 -0.95
C PRO A 138 -8.07 -6.13 -0.38
N ASN A 139 -8.62 -5.24 -1.20
CA ASN A 139 -9.85 -4.49 -0.89
C ASN A 139 -11.08 -5.38 -1.13
N ARG A 140 -12.03 -5.44 -0.19
CA ARG A 140 -13.19 -6.34 -0.31
C ARG A 140 -14.10 -5.98 -1.49
N ALA A 141 -14.46 -4.71 -1.64
CA ALA A 141 -15.35 -4.25 -2.70
C ALA A 141 -14.75 -4.50 -4.09
N ALA A 142 -13.47 -4.17 -4.27
CA ALA A 142 -12.75 -4.44 -5.51
C ALA A 142 -12.64 -5.94 -5.83
N TRP A 143 -12.46 -6.79 -4.80
CA TRP A 143 -12.49 -8.23 -4.96
C TRP A 143 -13.84 -8.74 -5.47
N ASP A 144 -14.94 -8.29 -4.86
CA ASP A 144 -16.27 -8.72 -5.25
C ASP A 144 -16.65 -8.20 -6.65
N ALA A 145 -16.26 -6.97 -6.99
CA ALA A 145 -16.42 -6.40 -8.33
C ALA A 145 -15.64 -7.20 -9.39
N SER A 146 -14.36 -7.51 -9.13
CA SER A 146 -13.53 -8.27 -10.04
C SER A 146 -14.08 -9.69 -10.30
N LYS A 147 -14.73 -10.31 -9.31
CA LYS A 147 -15.43 -11.59 -9.48
C LYS A 147 -16.59 -11.48 -10.46
N GLN A 148 -17.36 -10.40 -10.40
CA GLN A 148 -18.49 -10.16 -11.33
C GLN A 148 -17.98 -9.97 -12.76
N VAL A 149 -16.95 -9.13 -12.93
CA VAL A 149 -16.30 -8.90 -14.23
C VAL A 149 -15.75 -10.20 -14.81
N ALA A 150 -15.04 -11.00 -14.00
CA ALA A 150 -14.53 -12.30 -14.45
C ALA A 150 -15.64 -13.26 -14.87
N ALA A 151 -16.78 -13.26 -14.17
CA ALA A 151 -17.93 -14.09 -14.52
C ALA A 151 -18.58 -13.67 -15.85
N GLN A 152 -18.61 -12.36 -16.15
CA GLN A 152 -19.11 -11.84 -17.43
C GLN A 152 -18.15 -12.18 -18.58
N LEU A 153 -16.84 -11.95 -18.41
CA LEU A 153 -15.83 -12.22 -19.43
C LEU A 153 -15.74 -13.70 -19.81
N LYS A 154 -15.95 -14.61 -18.85
CA LYS A 154 -16.01 -16.07 -19.13
C LYS A 154 -17.09 -16.45 -20.15
N ARG A 155 -18.11 -15.61 -20.37
CA ARG A 155 -19.16 -15.83 -21.37
C ARG A 155 -18.75 -15.37 -22.77
N ILE A 156 -17.65 -14.63 -22.90
CA ILE A 156 -17.17 -14.03 -24.14
C ILE A 156 -15.82 -14.68 -24.50
N PRO A 157 -15.78 -15.62 -25.46
CA PRO A 157 -14.54 -16.28 -25.87
C PRO A 157 -13.48 -15.28 -26.34
N GLY A 158 -12.23 -15.49 -25.91
CA GLY A 158 -11.10 -14.63 -26.29
C GLY A 158 -11.08 -13.24 -25.65
N SER A 159 -12.00 -12.94 -24.74
CA SER A 159 -12.03 -11.65 -24.05
C SER A 159 -10.82 -11.49 -23.12
N THR A 160 -10.27 -10.27 -23.11
CA THR A 160 -9.18 -9.86 -22.23
C THR A 160 -9.69 -8.73 -21.34
N LEU A 161 -9.44 -8.82 -20.04
CA LEU A 161 -9.70 -7.75 -19.12
C LEU A 161 -8.66 -6.64 -19.29
N ASN A 162 -9.12 -5.46 -19.68
CA ASN A 162 -8.30 -4.26 -19.69
C ASN A 162 -8.44 -3.58 -18.33
N VAL A 163 -7.34 -3.46 -17.59
CA VAL A 163 -7.31 -2.70 -16.33
C VAL A 163 -6.64 -1.37 -16.61
N GLU A 164 -7.38 -0.28 -16.44
CA GLU A 164 -6.89 1.08 -16.64
C GLU A 164 -6.03 1.50 -15.45
N PHE A 165 -4.79 1.87 -15.72
CA PHE A 165 -3.84 2.44 -14.79
C PHE A 165 -3.64 3.92 -15.07
N PHE A 166 -3.78 4.73 -14.03
CA PHE A 166 -3.54 6.17 -14.06
C PHE A 166 -2.33 6.48 -13.17
N PRO A 167 -1.20 6.93 -13.76
CA PRO A 167 -0.15 7.62 -13.04
C PRO A 167 -0.75 8.75 -12.20
N PHE A 168 -0.10 9.12 -11.10
CA PHE A 168 -0.64 10.10 -10.16
C PHE A 168 -1.09 11.41 -10.85
N SER A 169 -0.27 11.93 -11.77
CA SER A 169 -0.56 13.15 -12.55
C SER A 169 -1.84 13.06 -13.38
N MET A 170 -2.19 11.87 -13.88
CA MET A 170 -3.42 11.62 -14.63
C MET A 170 -4.59 11.33 -13.70
N TRP A 171 -4.35 10.55 -12.63
CA TRP A 171 -5.39 10.14 -11.69
C TRP A 171 -6.03 11.33 -10.99
N ILE A 172 -5.22 12.29 -10.54
CA ILE A 172 -5.71 13.46 -9.79
C ILE A 172 -6.61 14.38 -10.63
N ALA A 173 -6.57 14.25 -11.95
CA ALA A 173 -7.40 14.99 -12.89
C ALA A 173 -8.69 14.26 -13.29
N LEU A 174 -8.93 13.04 -12.81
CA LEU A 174 -10.16 12.30 -13.08
C LEU A 174 -11.34 12.89 -12.28
N ASP A 175 -12.50 13.04 -12.91
CA ASP A 175 -13.71 13.55 -12.25
C ASP A 175 -14.05 12.81 -10.95
N ASP A 176 -14.01 11.47 -10.97
CA ASP A 176 -14.27 10.63 -9.79
C ASP A 176 -13.27 10.89 -8.65
N ALA A 177 -12.00 11.13 -8.99
CA ALA A 177 -10.95 11.42 -8.00
C ALA A 177 -11.12 12.83 -7.41
N VAL A 178 -11.46 13.81 -8.26
CA VAL A 178 -11.75 15.19 -7.85
C VAL A 178 -12.98 15.22 -6.94
N GLN A 179 -14.05 14.52 -7.30
CA GLN A 179 -15.26 14.43 -6.49
C GLN A 179 -14.97 13.81 -5.12
N LYS A 180 -14.30 12.65 -5.09
CA LYS A 180 -13.97 11.96 -3.83
C LYS A 180 -13.07 12.81 -2.93
N LEU A 181 -12.11 13.52 -3.51
CA LEU A 181 -11.26 14.45 -2.76
C LEU A 181 -12.10 15.58 -2.14
N GLU A 182 -13.03 16.18 -2.88
CA GLU A 182 -13.85 17.29 -2.36
C GLU A 182 -14.84 16.81 -1.29
N GLU A 183 -15.39 15.60 -1.41
CA GLU A 183 -16.22 14.97 -0.37
C GLU A 183 -15.43 14.82 0.95
N CYS A 184 -14.21 14.29 0.88
CA CYS A 184 -13.34 14.19 2.06
C CYS A 184 -12.95 15.57 2.62
N LEU A 185 -12.64 16.54 1.76
CA LEU A 185 -12.24 17.88 2.19
C LEU A 185 -13.37 18.66 2.86
N THR A 186 -14.62 18.44 2.44
CA THR A 186 -15.78 19.09 3.04
C THR A 186 -15.88 18.76 4.53
N ALA A 187 -15.76 17.48 4.89
CA ALA A 187 -15.78 17.03 6.29
C ALA A 187 -14.61 17.55 7.14
N VAL A 188 -13.49 17.92 6.51
CA VAL A 188 -12.29 18.45 7.19
C VAL A 188 -12.39 19.96 7.38
N ARG A 189 -12.88 20.70 6.37
CA ARG A 189 -13.08 22.16 6.45
C ARG A 189 -14.05 22.56 7.55
N GLU A 190 -15.00 21.71 7.89
CA GLU A 190 -15.92 21.93 9.02
C GLU A 190 -15.24 21.89 10.40
N LYS A 191 -14.02 21.36 10.49
CA LYS A 191 -13.30 21.10 11.76
C LYS A 191 -11.93 21.74 11.85
N GLU A 192 -11.43 22.33 10.76
CA GLU A 192 -10.08 22.90 10.67
C GLU A 192 -10.12 24.29 10.06
N ASP A 193 -9.76 25.28 10.87
CA ASP A 193 -9.74 26.70 10.49
C ASP A 193 -8.35 27.19 10.07
N ASP A 194 -7.28 26.45 10.39
CA ASP A 194 -5.91 26.83 10.00
C ASP A 194 -5.66 26.50 8.51
N PRO A 195 -5.40 27.49 7.64
CA PRO A 195 -5.19 27.26 6.22
C PRO A 195 -3.95 26.40 5.92
N VAL A 196 -2.87 26.52 6.70
CA VAL A 196 -1.65 25.72 6.51
C VAL A 196 -1.93 24.26 6.85
N ARG A 197 -2.60 24.03 7.97
CA ARG A 197 -3.00 22.69 8.40
C ARG A 197 -3.99 22.05 7.44
N LEU A 198 -4.98 22.81 6.95
CA LEU A 198 -5.92 22.36 5.95
C LEU A 198 -5.22 21.94 4.65
N GLN A 199 -4.20 22.68 4.23
CA GLN A 199 -3.42 22.35 3.05
C GLN A 199 -2.60 21.06 3.21
N ASN A 200 -1.97 20.87 4.37
CA ASN A 200 -1.27 19.63 4.71
C ASN A 200 -2.23 18.43 4.79
N LEU A 201 -3.42 18.62 5.37
CA LEU A 201 -4.46 17.59 5.41
C LEU A 201 -4.93 17.23 4.00
N LYS A 202 -5.08 18.21 3.12
CA LYS A 202 -5.43 17.97 1.72
C LYS A 202 -4.38 17.14 0.99
N ALA A 203 -3.10 17.45 1.16
CA ALA A 203 -2.01 16.65 0.62
C ALA A 203 -2.06 15.20 1.12
N LYS A 204 -2.23 15.02 2.44
CA LYS A 204 -2.34 13.70 3.05
C LYS A 204 -3.53 12.89 2.50
N ILE A 205 -4.72 13.48 2.46
CA ILE A 205 -5.93 12.84 1.92
C ILE A 205 -5.73 12.45 0.45
N CYS A 206 -5.09 13.30 -0.33
CA CYS A 206 -4.79 13.01 -1.73
C CYS A 206 -3.86 11.78 -1.86
N ALA A 207 -2.81 11.69 -1.04
CA ALA A 207 -1.94 10.52 -0.99
C ALA A 207 -2.70 9.24 -0.56
N ASP A 208 -3.52 9.33 0.48
CA ASP A 208 -4.32 8.21 1.00
C ASP A 208 -5.29 7.67 -0.07
N LEU A 209 -6.02 8.57 -0.74
CA LEU A 209 -6.92 8.22 -1.83
C LEU A 209 -6.19 7.58 -3.02
N TYR A 210 -4.97 8.03 -3.32
CA TYR A 210 -4.17 7.42 -4.39
C TYR A 210 -3.69 6.00 -4.03
N ALA A 211 -3.25 5.76 -2.80
CA ALA A 211 -2.93 4.39 -2.36
C ALA A 211 -4.14 3.48 -2.38
N GLU A 212 -5.31 3.97 -1.99
CA GLU A 212 -6.54 3.18 -2.06
C GLU A 212 -6.90 2.85 -3.52
N TYR A 213 -6.72 3.80 -4.45
CA TYR A 213 -6.84 3.52 -5.88
C TYR A 213 -5.88 2.40 -6.33
N LEU A 214 -4.59 2.49 -5.99
CA LEU A 214 -3.61 1.46 -6.31
C LEU A 214 -3.98 0.10 -5.70
N ARG A 215 -4.42 0.08 -4.43
CA ARG A 215 -4.88 -1.13 -3.75
C ARG A 215 -6.06 -1.77 -4.48
N GLN A 216 -7.05 -1.00 -4.92
CA GLN A 216 -8.20 -1.50 -5.67
C GLN A 216 -7.81 -2.08 -7.02
N MET A 217 -6.91 -1.40 -7.74
CA MET A 217 -6.36 -1.87 -9.00
C MET A 217 -5.59 -3.20 -8.80
N ARG A 218 -4.66 -3.24 -7.84
CA ARG A 218 -3.89 -4.43 -7.43
C ARG A 218 -4.80 -5.60 -7.02
N THR A 219 -5.88 -5.31 -6.30
CA THR A 219 -6.89 -6.30 -5.91
C THR A 219 -7.62 -6.87 -7.11
N THR A 220 -7.99 -6.01 -8.07
CA THR A 220 -8.65 -6.43 -9.32
C THR A 220 -7.74 -7.35 -10.13
N LEU A 221 -6.46 -7.02 -10.24
CA LEU A 221 -5.46 -7.86 -10.90
C LEU A 221 -5.28 -9.21 -10.21
N LEU A 222 -5.21 -9.22 -8.88
CA LEU A 222 -5.15 -10.45 -8.09
C LEU A 222 -6.37 -11.33 -8.38
N GLY A 223 -7.57 -10.76 -8.30
CA GLY A 223 -8.82 -11.47 -8.61
C GLY A 223 -8.80 -12.08 -10.00
N ALA A 224 -8.57 -11.26 -11.03
CA ALA A 224 -8.51 -11.70 -12.43
C ALA A 224 -7.50 -12.85 -12.65
N THR A 225 -6.33 -12.76 -12.00
CA THR A 225 -5.31 -13.82 -12.02
C THR A 225 -5.84 -15.12 -11.39
N GLN A 226 -6.54 -15.04 -10.25
CA GLN A 226 -7.11 -16.22 -9.59
C GLN A 226 -8.21 -16.91 -10.39
N TRP A 227 -8.97 -16.16 -11.19
CA TRP A 227 -10.02 -16.73 -12.03
C TRP A 227 -9.56 -17.12 -13.43
N HIS A 228 -8.24 -17.02 -13.70
CA HIS A 228 -7.61 -17.31 -14.98
C HIS A 228 -8.16 -16.46 -16.14
N THR A 229 -8.49 -15.20 -15.85
CA THR A 229 -8.94 -14.23 -16.86
C THR A 229 -7.70 -13.60 -17.52
N PRO A 230 -7.55 -13.67 -18.86
CA PRO A 230 -6.50 -12.94 -19.57
C PRO A 230 -6.62 -11.44 -19.26
N LEU A 231 -5.51 -10.78 -18.97
CA LEU A 231 -5.51 -9.40 -18.49
C LEU A 231 -4.32 -8.62 -19.07
N ARG A 232 -4.51 -7.31 -19.23
CA ARG A 232 -3.46 -6.34 -19.57
C ARG A 232 -3.71 -5.01 -18.88
N ILE A 233 -2.64 -4.30 -18.56
CA ILE A 233 -2.70 -2.97 -17.97
C ILE A 233 -2.55 -1.93 -19.08
N LEU A 234 -3.47 -0.97 -19.11
CA LEU A 234 -3.48 0.13 -20.07
C LEU A 234 -3.22 1.44 -19.33
N VAL A 235 -2.33 2.29 -19.82
CA VAL A 235 -2.02 3.58 -19.19
C VAL A 235 -2.97 4.65 -19.73
N GLY A 236 -3.76 5.25 -18.84
CA GLY A 236 -4.72 6.31 -19.16
C GLY A 236 -5.98 5.85 -19.91
N LYS A 237 -6.82 6.81 -20.30
CA LYS A 237 -8.04 6.62 -21.12
C LYS A 237 -7.84 6.92 -22.62
N GLN A 238 -6.71 7.49 -23.01
CA GLN A 238 -6.53 8.03 -24.37
C GLN A 238 -6.16 6.96 -25.40
N ASP A 239 -6.56 7.23 -26.66
CA ASP A 239 -6.20 6.47 -27.86
C ASP A 239 -4.90 7.06 -28.47
N PRO A 240 -3.85 6.25 -28.74
CA PRO A 240 -3.78 4.80 -28.55
C PRO A 240 -3.44 4.38 -27.13
N LEU A 241 -4.25 3.45 -26.61
CA LEU A 241 -4.08 2.80 -25.31
C LEU A 241 -2.65 2.24 -25.19
N VAL A 242 -1.84 2.88 -24.35
CA VAL A 242 -0.46 2.44 -24.10
C VAL A 242 -0.52 1.22 -23.19
N ILE A 243 -0.19 0.04 -23.73
CA ILE A 243 -0.07 -1.17 -22.93
C ILE A 243 1.17 -1.05 -22.04
N MET A 244 0.99 -1.09 -20.72
CA MET A 244 2.10 -1.15 -19.78
C MET A 244 2.76 -2.53 -19.91
N ARG A 245 3.94 -2.60 -20.54
CA ARG A 245 4.67 -3.85 -20.72
C ARG A 245 5.40 -4.23 -19.44
N ASP A 246 6.57 -3.67 -19.21
CA ASP A 246 7.37 -3.92 -18.00
C ASP A 246 7.11 -2.84 -16.94
N PHE A 247 7.05 -1.59 -17.37
CA PHE A 247 6.77 -0.41 -16.57
C PHE A 247 6.29 0.72 -17.50
N PHE A 248 5.75 1.78 -16.92
CA PHE A 248 5.48 3.05 -17.59
C PHE A 248 6.43 4.11 -17.04
N MET A 249 7.12 4.83 -17.92
CA MET A 249 8.04 5.90 -17.55
C MET A 249 7.35 7.25 -17.74
N GLU A 250 7.41 8.06 -16.71
CA GLU A 250 6.90 9.43 -16.68
C GLU A 250 8.04 10.38 -16.31
N GLU A 251 8.19 11.46 -17.05
CA GLU A 251 9.13 12.53 -16.72
C GLU A 251 8.36 13.70 -16.10
N ILE A 252 8.77 14.10 -14.90
CA ILE A 252 8.23 15.27 -14.20
C ILE A 252 9.26 16.39 -14.28
N ALA A 253 8.87 17.47 -14.97
CA ALA A 253 9.64 18.70 -14.99
C ALA A 253 9.65 19.35 -13.59
N PRO A 254 10.73 20.05 -13.21
CA PRO A 254 10.80 20.75 -11.92
C PRO A 254 9.65 21.75 -11.77
N THR A 255 9.00 21.76 -10.61
CA THR A 255 7.74 22.48 -10.45
C THR A 255 7.86 24.00 -10.24
N ASP A 256 9.00 24.59 -9.85
CA ASP A 256 9.11 26.06 -9.78
C ASP A 256 10.53 26.69 -9.73
N LEU A 257 10.70 27.70 -10.60
CA LEU A 257 11.21 29.09 -10.43
C LEU A 257 12.50 29.44 -9.65
N LEU A 258 13.28 28.49 -9.13
CA LEU A 258 14.65 28.77 -8.64
C LEU A 258 15.71 28.16 -9.56
N SER A 259 15.59 28.44 -10.86
CA SER A 259 16.70 28.29 -11.82
C SER A 259 17.78 29.33 -11.53
N GLY A 260 18.37 29.29 -10.33
CA GLY A 260 19.70 29.80 -10.10
C GLY A 260 20.61 29.11 -11.11
N GLY A 261 21.26 29.90 -11.96
CA GLY A 261 22.02 29.42 -13.10
C GLY A 261 22.92 28.26 -12.69
N CYS A 262 22.66 27.07 -13.22
CA CYS A 262 23.53 25.92 -13.00
C CYS A 262 24.89 26.25 -13.60
N SER A 263 25.94 26.31 -12.78
CA SER A 263 27.30 26.30 -13.30
C SER A 263 27.49 24.99 -14.05
N VAL A 264 28.01 25.06 -15.27
CA VAL A 264 28.24 23.93 -16.18
C VAL A 264 29.11 22.83 -15.54
N ASP A 265 29.86 23.15 -14.48
CA ASP A 265 30.80 22.28 -13.77
C ASP A 265 30.27 21.67 -12.46
N SER A 266 28.97 21.73 -12.19
CA SER A 266 28.42 21.20 -10.94
C SER A 266 28.29 19.67 -10.94
N GLU A 267 28.64 19.02 -9.82
CA GLU A 267 28.50 17.58 -9.64
C GLU A 267 27.03 17.15 -9.83
N LYS A 268 26.83 16.12 -10.68
CA LYS A 268 25.51 15.57 -10.97
C LYS A 268 25.24 14.35 -10.10
N GLN A 269 24.14 14.39 -9.35
CA GLN A 269 23.73 13.32 -8.45
C GLN A 269 22.32 12.82 -8.78
N ALA A 270 22.10 11.51 -8.75
CA ALA A 270 20.77 10.89 -8.76
C ALA A 270 20.38 10.42 -7.35
N VAL A 271 19.15 10.69 -6.94
CA VAL A 271 18.52 10.13 -5.74
C VAL A 271 17.40 9.19 -6.18
N ILE A 272 17.52 7.91 -5.84
CA ILE A 272 16.59 6.86 -6.23
C ILE A 272 15.81 6.39 -5.00
N SER A 273 14.48 6.37 -5.12
CA SER A 273 13.60 5.86 -4.06
C SER A 273 12.54 4.92 -4.60
N TYR A 274 12.11 4.02 -3.73
CA TYR A 274 11.07 3.06 -3.98
C TYR A 274 9.80 3.51 -3.26
N TYR A 275 8.66 3.44 -3.94
CA TYR A 275 7.37 3.83 -3.40
C TYR A 275 6.39 2.67 -3.49
N SER A 276 5.55 2.54 -2.47
CA SER A 276 4.43 1.62 -2.51
C SER A 276 3.24 2.12 -1.70
N TYR A 277 2.05 1.67 -2.11
CA TYR A 277 0.85 1.83 -1.31
C TYR A 277 0.96 1.05 0.02
N TRP A 278 1.88 0.08 0.09
CA TRP A 278 2.23 -0.72 1.27
C TRP A 278 3.75 -0.74 1.53
N PRO A 279 4.36 0.34 2.03
CA PRO A 279 5.83 0.51 2.05
C PRO A 279 6.61 -0.52 2.89
N ARG A 280 5.96 -1.32 3.74
CA ARG A 280 6.63 -2.32 4.60
C ARG A 280 6.58 -3.75 4.03
N SER A 281 6.01 -3.97 2.84
CA SER A 281 5.86 -5.30 2.24
C SER A 281 7.05 -5.76 1.39
N GLY A 282 7.93 -4.85 0.97
CA GLY A 282 8.87 -5.11 -0.12
C GLY A 282 8.21 -5.12 -1.51
N ASP A 283 6.90 -4.86 -1.59
CA ASP A 283 6.24 -4.55 -2.86
C ASP A 283 6.63 -3.14 -3.28
N ILE A 284 6.77 -2.92 -4.59
CA ILE A 284 7.10 -1.62 -5.16
C ILE A 284 6.09 -1.33 -6.26
N ASP A 285 5.49 -0.15 -6.19
CA ASP A 285 4.56 0.38 -7.20
C ASP A 285 5.28 1.32 -8.16
N MET A 286 6.24 2.09 -7.64
CA MET A 286 6.96 3.10 -8.41
C MET A 286 8.42 3.21 -7.94
N ILE A 287 9.33 3.39 -8.88
CA ILE A 287 10.69 3.86 -8.61
C ILE A 287 10.78 5.31 -9.06
N ALA A 288 11.16 6.22 -8.17
CA ALA A 288 11.46 7.59 -8.52
C ALA A 288 12.97 7.81 -8.58
N ALA A 289 13.43 8.58 -9.57
CA ALA A 289 14.80 9.04 -9.69
C ALA A 289 14.83 10.55 -9.88
N ALA A 290 15.25 11.28 -8.86
CA ALA A 290 15.43 12.73 -8.89
C ALA A 290 16.89 13.06 -9.25
N LEU A 291 17.08 13.88 -10.29
CA LEU A 291 18.41 14.27 -10.76
C LEU A 291 18.76 15.69 -10.32
N TYR A 292 19.92 15.86 -9.72
CA TYR A 292 20.42 17.13 -9.23
C TYR A 292 21.71 17.52 -9.95
N ALA A 293 21.89 18.82 -10.18
CA ALA A 293 23.16 19.43 -10.57
C ALA A 293 23.43 20.60 -9.62
N GLY A 294 24.50 20.51 -8.82
CA GLY A 294 24.90 21.60 -7.90
C GLY A 294 23.85 21.95 -6.83
N GLY A 295 22.98 20.99 -6.48
CA GLY A 295 21.86 21.18 -5.54
C GLY A 295 20.53 21.53 -6.20
N THR A 296 20.50 21.85 -7.48
CA THR A 296 19.27 22.17 -8.22
C THR A 296 18.69 20.93 -8.87
N LEU A 297 17.41 20.63 -8.59
CA LEU A 297 16.65 19.57 -9.27
C LEU A 297 16.53 19.90 -10.77
N GLN A 298 17.04 19.01 -11.62
CA GLN A 298 17.02 19.16 -13.07
C GLN A 298 15.77 18.53 -13.68
N THR A 299 15.48 17.29 -13.28
CA THR A 299 14.33 16.51 -13.75
C THR A 299 14.13 15.34 -12.79
N SER A 300 12.94 14.76 -12.87
CA SER A 300 12.61 13.53 -12.16
C SER A 300 12.00 12.50 -13.10
N LEU A 301 12.50 11.27 -13.04
CA LEU A 301 11.88 10.14 -13.70
C LEU A 301 11.10 9.29 -12.71
N LEU A 302 9.88 8.92 -13.08
CA LEU A 302 9.06 7.95 -12.38
C LEU A 302 8.91 6.70 -13.25
N PHE A 303 9.17 5.54 -12.66
CA PHE A 303 8.99 4.24 -13.28
C PHE A 303 7.87 3.50 -12.54
N TRP A 304 6.66 3.55 -13.08
CA TRP A 304 5.49 2.83 -12.57
C TRP A 304 5.57 1.37 -12.99
N LEU A 305 5.75 0.46 -12.03
CA LEU A 305 6.05 -0.94 -12.32
C LEU A 305 4.80 -1.72 -12.71
N ASN A 306 4.91 -2.59 -13.73
CA ASN A 306 3.84 -3.55 -14.02
C ASN A 306 3.90 -4.71 -13.00
N PRO A 307 2.87 -4.89 -12.15
CA PRO A 307 2.88 -5.93 -11.13
C PRO A 307 2.59 -7.33 -11.66
N LEU A 308 2.22 -7.46 -12.93
CA LEU A 308 1.96 -8.73 -13.59
C LEU A 308 3.22 -9.33 -14.22
N VAL A 309 4.25 -8.51 -14.39
CA VAL A 309 5.48 -8.89 -15.07
C VAL A 309 6.57 -9.12 -14.02
N PRO A 310 7.06 -10.37 -13.90
CA PRO A 310 8.21 -10.65 -13.06
C PRO A 310 9.41 -9.80 -13.47
N ASN A 311 10.19 -9.39 -12.48
CA ASN A 311 11.40 -8.61 -12.63
C ASN A 311 11.22 -7.22 -13.29
N SER A 312 10.02 -6.62 -13.19
CA SER A 312 9.75 -5.27 -13.69
C SER A 312 10.66 -4.23 -13.03
N MET A 313 10.93 -4.41 -11.72
CA MET A 313 11.88 -3.60 -10.97
C MET A 313 13.28 -3.62 -11.59
N GLU A 314 13.88 -4.80 -11.78
CA GLU A 314 15.23 -4.97 -12.34
C GLU A 314 15.34 -4.36 -13.73
N LYS A 315 14.31 -4.55 -14.57
CA LYS A 315 14.25 -3.95 -15.92
C LYS A 315 14.21 -2.43 -15.86
N SER A 316 13.45 -1.85 -14.94
CA SER A 316 13.40 -0.39 -14.76
C SER A 316 14.74 0.17 -14.26
N LEU A 317 15.42 -0.53 -13.35
CA LEU A 317 16.75 -0.14 -12.86
C LEU A 317 17.82 -0.19 -13.95
N ILE A 318 17.75 -1.15 -14.89
CA ILE A 318 18.65 -1.18 -16.06
C ILE A 318 18.44 0.05 -16.95
N VAL A 319 17.20 0.44 -17.20
CA VAL A 319 16.89 1.65 -18.00
C VAL A 319 17.33 2.91 -17.26
N LEU A 320 17.10 2.98 -15.96
CA LEU A 320 17.56 4.09 -15.13
C LEU A 320 19.09 4.21 -15.11
N ALA A 321 19.83 3.09 -15.04
CA ALA A 321 21.28 3.09 -15.12
C ALA A 321 21.78 3.60 -16.48
N LYS A 322 21.11 3.22 -17.58
CA LYS A 322 21.40 3.74 -18.92
C LYS A 322 21.18 5.26 -19.00
N ASN A 323 20.03 5.75 -18.54
CA ASN A 323 19.74 7.19 -18.52
C ASN A 323 20.73 7.95 -17.63
N SER A 324 21.11 7.39 -16.48
CA SER A 324 22.10 7.98 -15.58
C SER A 324 23.47 8.15 -16.25
N ALA A 325 23.88 7.18 -17.08
CA ALA A 325 25.11 7.28 -17.86
C ALA A 325 25.01 8.37 -18.94
N GLU A 326 23.89 8.45 -19.66
CA GLU A 326 23.64 9.48 -20.68
C GLU A 326 23.65 10.91 -20.07
N TRP A 327 23.23 11.04 -18.81
CA TRP A 327 23.24 12.31 -18.08
C TRP A 327 24.56 12.68 -17.41
N ASN A 328 25.56 11.79 -17.45
CA ASN A 328 26.82 11.93 -16.72
C ASN A 328 26.59 12.06 -15.21
N VAL A 329 25.69 11.26 -14.63
CA VAL A 329 25.52 11.17 -13.17
C VAL A 329 26.81 10.62 -12.56
N GLN A 330 27.40 11.38 -11.64
CA GLN A 330 28.65 11.04 -10.96
C GLN A 330 28.41 10.29 -9.65
N LYS A 331 27.25 10.52 -9.03
CA LYS A 331 26.89 9.93 -7.74
C LYS A 331 25.44 9.47 -7.73
N THR A 332 25.21 8.26 -7.22
CA THR A 332 23.87 7.71 -7.03
C THR A 332 23.63 7.42 -5.56
N VAL A 333 22.53 7.91 -5.00
CA VAL A 333 22.07 7.61 -3.65
C VAL A 333 20.76 6.83 -3.78
N ILE A 334 20.66 5.70 -3.10
CA ILE A 334 19.48 4.82 -3.15
C ILE A 334 18.88 4.74 -1.75
N ALA A 335 17.57 4.95 -1.63
CA ALA A 335 16.86 4.76 -0.37
C ALA A 335 16.93 3.30 0.09
N ASP A 336 17.08 3.10 1.40
CA ASP A 336 17.19 1.79 2.03
C ASP A 336 15.82 1.12 2.25
N LYS A 337 14.74 1.90 2.16
CA LYS A 337 13.37 1.47 2.44
C LYS A 337 12.42 1.93 1.34
N THR A 338 11.34 1.18 1.18
CA THR A 338 10.18 1.63 0.40
C THR A 338 9.41 2.68 1.20
N LEU A 339 9.03 3.76 0.54
CA LEU A 339 8.37 4.94 1.12
C LEU A 339 6.87 4.94 0.80
N PRO A 340 6.04 5.53 1.68
CA PRO A 340 4.67 5.88 1.31
C PRO A 340 4.68 6.97 0.22
N PHE A 341 3.54 7.17 -0.43
CA PHE A 341 3.38 8.32 -1.32
C PHE A 341 3.14 9.58 -0.50
N GLU A 342 3.76 10.67 -0.91
CA GLU A 342 3.57 12.00 -0.34
C GLU A 342 3.18 12.96 -1.46
N VAL A 343 2.34 13.95 -1.15
CA VAL A 343 1.85 14.93 -2.13
C VAL A 343 2.21 16.33 -1.64
N GLY A 344 2.73 17.17 -2.53
CA GLY A 344 3.09 18.54 -2.20
C GLY A 344 1.83 19.35 -1.88
N PRO A 345 1.79 20.07 -0.74
CA PRO A 345 0.62 20.84 -0.32
C PRO A 345 0.22 21.91 -1.34
N ASP A 346 1.18 22.52 -2.02
CA ASP A 346 0.97 23.61 -2.98
C ASP A 346 0.77 23.12 -4.42
N CYS A 347 1.59 22.17 -4.87
CA CYS A 347 1.70 21.81 -6.29
C CYS A 347 0.83 20.62 -6.69
N ARG A 348 0.27 19.87 -5.72
CA ARG A 348 -0.46 18.61 -5.96
C ARG A 348 0.32 17.63 -6.84
N GLN A 349 1.64 17.58 -6.69
CA GLN A 349 2.51 16.60 -7.31
C GLN A 349 3.03 15.64 -6.25
N LEU A 350 3.48 14.45 -6.66
CA LEU A 350 4.18 13.56 -5.74
C LEU A 350 5.45 14.24 -5.22
N VAL A 351 5.63 14.25 -3.91
CA VAL A 351 6.89 14.67 -3.30
C VAL A 351 7.90 13.57 -3.56
N LEU A 352 8.93 13.92 -4.32
CA LEU A 352 10.05 13.05 -4.59
C LEU A 352 11.13 13.33 -3.56
N PRO A 353 11.94 12.31 -3.22
CA PRO A 353 12.93 12.46 -2.18
C PRO A 353 14.02 13.40 -2.66
N GLY A 354 14.28 14.42 -1.85
CA GLY A 354 15.41 15.31 -2.03
C GLY A 354 16.70 14.72 -1.48
N LEU A 355 17.83 15.29 -1.93
CA LEU A 355 19.07 15.26 -1.15
C LEU A 355 18.70 15.60 0.30
N LEU A 356 18.84 14.60 1.19
CA LEU A 356 18.64 14.72 2.63
C LEU A 356 18.98 16.15 3.04
N GLU A 357 18.00 16.90 3.55
CA GLU A 357 18.32 18.08 4.32
C GLU A 357 19.36 17.62 5.34
N LYS A 358 20.58 18.14 5.24
CA LYS A 358 21.61 17.94 6.27
C LYS A 358 21.03 18.52 7.56
N GLY A 359 20.24 17.76 8.30
CA GLY A 359 19.47 18.31 9.41
C GLY A 359 18.52 17.37 10.14
N SER A 360 17.87 16.40 9.48
CA SER A 360 16.90 15.53 10.18
C SER A 360 17.51 14.20 10.63
N THR A 361 18.59 14.27 11.39
CA THR A 361 18.74 13.34 12.52
C THR A 361 17.94 13.96 13.66
N ASN A 362 16.70 13.52 13.87
CA ASN A 362 16.07 13.43 15.19
C ASN A 362 14.75 12.65 15.07
N ASP A 363 14.73 11.57 15.85
CA ASP A 363 13.64 10.70 16.32
C ASP A 363 12.92 9.73 15.37
#